data_AF-A0A2M8G4G2-F1
#
_entry.id   AF-A0A2M8G4G2-F1
#
_cell.length_a   1.000
_cell.length_b   1.000
_cell.length_c   1.000
_cell.angle_alpha   90.00
_cell.angle_beta   90.00
_cell.angle_gamma   90.00
#
_symmetry.space_group_name_H-M   'P 1'
#
loop_
_entity.id
_entity.type
_entity.pdbx_description
1 polymer ?
#
loop_
_entity_poly.entity_id
_entity_poly.type
_entity_poly.pdbx_seq_one_letter_code
_entity_poly.pdbx_strand_id
1 'polypeptide(L)'
;MKWLWLWLVGLFSVTPSPLPLPTAVPTALQEFGEFLYGQVVVNDLSSLQLFSNLNGRQSAINLKQKHQCQVLTSAGFYDTENQHLGWFQVNGIEITPRQNNRLFDGFLSISSGRIDLDFRPRLGAEYGLQSGPMLVFDAKPLKLTIKDDQPRRRVVAALTGDNQLIFMVILSPESNYAGPLLAETPKLVLGINPKIKTAINLDGGSASAFISRDITLKEYSPIGGYFCYTKL
;
A
#
# COMPACT_ATOMS: atom_id res chain seq x y z
N MET A 1 61.32 32.98 -50.57
CA MET A 1 60.41 32.03 -49.89
C MET A 1 60.44 32.28 -48.39
N LYS A 2 59.39 32.88 -47.83
CA LYS A 2 58.85 32.60 -46.49
C LYS A 2 57.58 33.43 -46.34
N TRP A 3 56.48 32.71 -46.21
CA TRP A 3 55.11 33.22 -46.22
C TRP A 3 54.74 33.88 -44.89
N LEU A 4 53.93 34.94 -45.03
CA LEU A 4 53.01 35.47 -44.02
C LEU A 4 52.20 34.32 -43.41
N TRP A 5 52.03 34.30 -42.09
CA TRP A 5 50.80 33.79 -41.45
C TRP A 5 50.38 34.75 -40.34
N LEU A 6 49.28 35.46 -40.60
CA LEU A 6 48.51 36.18 -39.60
C LEU A 6 47.88 35.17 -38.64
N TRP A 7 48.05 35.38 -37.34
CA TRP A 7 47.32 34.67 -36.31
C TRP A 7 45.98 35.38 -36.08
N LEU A 8 44.89 34.80 -36.60
CA LEU A 8 43.53 35.11 -36.16
C LEU A 8 43.32 34.49 -34.78
N VAL A 9 43.30 35.32 -33.74
CA VAL A 9 42.85 34.90 -32.41
C VAL A 9 41.32 34.97 -32.41
N GLY A 10 40.69 33.87 -32.83
CA GLY A 10 39.25 33.68 -32.65
C GLY A 10 38.96 33.45 -31.17
N LEU A 11 38.27 34.40 -30.52
CA LEU A 11 37.68 34.21 -29.20
C LEU A 11 36.52 33.20 -29.32
N PHE A 12 36.82 31.92 -29.10
CA PHE A 12 35.77 30.92 -28.89
C PHE A 12 35.12 31.18 -27.52
N SER A 13 33.90 31.70 -27.52
CA SER A 13 33.04 31.71 -26.35
C SER A 13 32.67 30.27 -26.02
N VAL A 14 33.37 29.66 -25.07
CA VAL A 14 32.96 28.39 -24.47
C VAL A 14 31.72 28.68 -23.65
N THR A 15 30.54 28.45 -24.23
CA THR A 15 29.32 28.39 -23.44
C THR A 15 29.43 27.18 -22.50
N PRO A 16 29.30 27.34 -21.17
CA PRO A 16 29.28 26.20 -20.29
C PRO A 16 28.08 25.32 -20.66
N SER A 17 28.34 24.09 -21.09
CA SER A 17 27.29 23.07 -21.18
C SER A 17 26.67 22.91 -19.79
N PRO A 18 25.34 22.96 -19.66
CA PRO A 18 24.71 22.63 -18.39
C PRO A 18 25.15 21.23 -17.99
N LEU A 19 25.65 21.09 -16.77
CA LEU A 19 25.88 19.79 -16.15
C LEU A 19 24.61 18.95 -16.31
N PRO A 20 24.68 17.67 -16.71
CA PRO A 20 23.51 16.81 -16.66
C PRO A 20 22.98 16.84 -15.23
N LEU A 21 21.72 17.28 -15.09
CA LEU A 21 20.98 17.18 -13.83
C LEU A 21 21.13 15.74 -13.32
N PRO A 22 21.46 15.53 -12.04
CA PRO A 22 21.44 14.18 -11.49
C PRO A 22 20.07 13.58 -11.77
N THR A 23 20.05 12.49 -12.54
CA THR A 23 18.85 11.76 -12.89
C THR A 23 18.21 11.30 -11.58
N ALA A 24 17.12 11.96 -11.19
CA ALA A 24 16.44 11.66 -9.94
C ALA A 24 16.05 10.18 -9.91
N VAL A 25 16.39 9.50 -8.80
CA VAL A 25 15.78 8.23 -8.41
C VAL A 25 14.27 8.35 -8.60
N PRO A 26 13.55 7.36 -9.16
CA PRO A 26 12.10 7.45 -9.23
C PRO A 26 11.51 7.76 -7.83
N THR A 27 10.97 8.96 -7.69
CA THR A 27 10.64 9.70 -6.45
C THR A 27 9.52 9.09 -5.59
N ALA A 28 9.06 7.87 -5.87
CA ALA A 28 7.75 7.41 -5.41
C ALA A 28 7.75 6.70 -4.05
N LEU A 29 8.83 5.97 -3.74
CA LEU A 29 9.05 5.33 -2.44
C LEU A 29 10.06 6.16 -1.65
N GLN A 30 9.82 6.30 -0.34
CA GLN A 30 10.64 7.07 0.59
C GLN A 30 11.39 6.14 1.52
N GLU A 31 12.58 6.54 1.93
CA GLU A 31 13.39 5.79 2.91
C GLU A 31 12.90 6.07 4.34
N PHE A 32 12.87 5.03 5.17
CA PHE A 32 12.65 5.13 6.61
C PHE A 32 13.47 4.06 7.33
N GLY A 33 14.59 4.48 7.92
CA GLY A 33 15.58 3.54 8.45
C GLY A 33 16.16 2.69 7.33
N GLU A 34 16.10 1.37 7.48
CA GLU A 34 16.53 0.40 6.45
C GLU A 34 15.42 0.00 5.47
N PHE A 35 14.21 0.56 5.60
CA PHE A 35 13.07 0.20 4.75
C PHE A 35 12.71 1.30 3.75
N LEU A 36 12.01 0.90 2.70
CA LEU A 36 11.30 1.79 1.80
C LEU A 36 9.81 1.74 2.12
N TYR A 37 9.13 2.87 2.00
CA TYR A 37 7.68 2.94 2.14
C TYR A 37 7.03 3.84 1.09
N GLY A 38 5.75 3.58 0.85
CA GLY A 38 4.87 4.45 0.08
C GLY A 38 3.53 4.55 0.77
N GLN A 39 2.84 5.68 0.62
CA GLN A 39 1.50 5.86 1.15
C GLN A 39 0.62 6.63 0.17
N VAL A 40 -0.66 6.28 0.18
CA VAL A 40 -1.71 6.94 -0.61
C VAL A 40 -2.87 7.26 0.31
N VAL A 41 -3.38 8.46 0.13
CA VAL A 41 -4.42 9.03 0.97
C VAL A 41 -5.74 8.95 0.21
N VAL A 42 -6.79 8.44 0.84
CA VAL A 42 -8.14 8.40 0.28
C VAL A 42 -8.89 9.63 0.74
N ASN A 43 -9.02 10.61 -0.16
CA ASN A 43 -9.68 11.89 0.13
C ASN A 43 -11.20 11.86 -0.12
N ASP A 44 -11.69 10.84 -0.83
CA ASP A 44 -13.09 10.71 -1.23
C ASP A 44 -13.53 9.25 -1.13
N LEU A 45 -14.15 8.89 0.00
CA LEU A 45 -14.59 7.50 0.25
C LEU A 45 -15.65 7.02 -0.75
N SER A 46 -16.39 7.92 -1.41
CA SER A 46 -17.38 7.53 -2.43
C SER A 46 -16.75 6.93 -3.69
N SER A 47 -15.47 7.21 -3.92
CA SER A 47 -14.70 6.70 -5.05
C SER A 47 -13.87 5.46 -4.68
N LEU A 48 -13.98 4.97 -3.43
CA LEU A 48 -13.28 3.78 -2.95
C LEU A 48 -14.24 2.59 -2.91
N GLN A 49 -13.86 1.50 -3.57
CA GLN A 49 -14.64 0.26 -3.61
C GLN A 49 -13.78 -0.93 -3.23
N LEU A 50 -14.41 -1.92 -2.59
CA LEU A 50 -13.81 -3.22 -2.28
C LEU A 50 -14.36 -4.28 -3.23
N PHE A 51 -13.47 -5.09 -3.79
CA PHE A 51 -13.82 -6.17 -4.71
C PHE A 51 -13.18 -7.49 -4.29
N SER A 52 -13.89 -8.59 -4.59
CA SER A 52 -13.32 -9.93 -4.57
C SER A 52 -12.70 -10.26 -5.94
N ASN A 53 -11.55 -10.93 -5.93
CA ASN A 53 -10.86 -11.47 -7.11
C ASN A 53 -10.76 -13.00 -7.08
N LEU A 54 -11.52 -13.68 -6.19
CA LEU A 54 -11.44 -15.13 -6.06
C LEU A 54 -12.18 -15.88 -7.18
N ASN A 55 -13.14 -15.24 -7.84
CA ASN A 55 -13.83 -15.76 -9.02
C ASN A 55 -13.13 -15.27 -10.31
N GLY A 56 -12.50 -16.20 -11.04
CA GLY A 56 -11.85 -15.89 -12.33
C GLY A 56 -10.52 -15.15 -12.25
N ARG A 57 -9.94 -15.00 -11.04
CA ARG A 57 -8.59 -14.52 -10.69
C ARG A 57 -7.84 -13.80 -11.80
N GLN A 58 -7.78 -12.48 -11.69
CA GLN A 58 -7.02 -11.61 -12.59
C GLN A 58 -5.81 -11.01 -11.88
N SER A 59 -4.83 -10.55 -12.66
CA SER A 59 -3.71 -9.80 -12.10
C SER A 59 -4.15 -8.41 -11.64
N ALA A 60 -3.45 -7.82 -10.68
CA ALA A 60 -3.73 -6.49 -10.16
C ALA A 60 -3.70 -5.41 -11.27
N ILE A 61 -2.84 -5.58 -12.28
CA ILE A 61 -2.78 -4.67 -13.44
C ILE A 61 -4.07 -4.74 -14.25
N ASN A 62 -4.55 -5.95 -14.54
CA ASN A 62 -5.76 -6.16 -15.31
C ASN A 62 -6.97 -5.62 -14.55
N LEU A 63 -7.03 -5.85 -13.23
CA LEU A 63 -8.06 -5.31 -12.35
C LEU A 63 -8.04 -3.78 -12.32
N LYS A 64 -6.86 -3.17 -12.19
CA LYS A 64 -6.68 -1.71 -12.24
C LYS A 64 -7.20 -1.14 -13.56
N GLN A 65 -6.89 -1.76 -14.69
CA GLN A 65 -7.38 -1.33 -16.00
C GLN A 65 -8.90 -1.51 -16.14
N LYS A 66 -9.40 -2.70 -15.79
CA LYS A 66 -10.82 -3.08 -15.88
C LYS A 66 -11.72 -2.15 -15.08
N HIS A 67 -11.30 -1.80 -13.86
CA HIS A 67 -12.07 -0.97 -12.94
C HIS A 67 -11.60 0.50 -12.93
N GLN A 68 -10.70 0.88 -13.85
CA GLN A 68 -10.17 2.23 -13.99
C GLN A 68 -9.64 2.82 -12.66
N CYS A 69 -9.04 1.96 -11.83
CA CYS A 69 -8.51 2.38 -10.55
C CYS A 69 -7.36 3.36 -10.79
N GLN A 70 -7.32 4.49 -10.08
CA GLN A 70 -6.12 5.31 -9.98
C GLN A 70 -5.14 4.68 -9.01
N VAL A 71 -5.66 4.24 -7.86
CA VAL A 71 -4.94 3.44 -6.87
C VAL A 71 -5.60 2.07 -6.73
N LEU A 72 -4.80 1.02 -6.69
CA LEU A 72 -5.22 -0.34 -6.36
C LEU A 72 -4.28 -0.93 -5.31
N THR A 73 -4.84 -1.53 -4.25
CA THR A 73 -4.07 -2.26 -3.26
C THR A 73 -4.74 -3.57 -2.86
N SER A 74 -3.97 -4.60 -2.51
CA SER A 74 -4.49 -5.84 -1.93
C SER A 74 -5.25 -5.56 -0.63
N ALA A 75 -6.28 -6.36 -0.39
CA ALA A 75 -7.18 -6.22 0.75
C ALA A 75 -6.90 -7.32 1.80
N GLY A 76 -7.92 -8.06 2.22
CA GLY A 76 -7.79 -9.16 3.18
C GLY A 76 -7.14 -10.42 2.60
N PHE A 77 -6.83 -11.35 3.49
CA PHE A 77 -6.23 -12.64 3.18
C PHE A 77 -7.23 -13.62 2.56
N TYR A 78 -6.71 -14.67 1.94
CA TYR A 78 -7.51 -15.76 1.38
C TYR A 78 -6.76 -17.09 1.53
N ASP A 79 -7.48 -18.20 1.42
CA ASP A 79 -6.93 -19.54 1.57
C ASP A 79 -6.70 -20.27 0.23
N THR A 80 -6.17 -21.49 0.32
CA THR A 80 -5.91 -22.36 -0.83
C THR A 80 -7.18 -22.89 -1.49
N GLU A 81 -8.33 -22.80 -0.83
CA GLU A 81 -9.65 -23.17 -1.36
C GLU A 81 -10.36 -21.98 -2.04
N ASN A 82 -9.64 -20.85 -2.19
CA ASN A 82 -10.12 -19.63 -2.80
C ASN A 82 -11.29 -19.01 -2.03
N GLN A 83 -11.24 -19.05 -0.70
CA GLN A 83 -12.15 -18.31 0.17
C GLN A 83 -11.42 -17.16 0.86
N HIS A 84 -12.12 -16.06 1.11
CA HIS A 84 -11.59 -14.99 1.96
C HIS A 84 -11.45 -15.50 3.39
N LEU A 85 -10.34 -15.16 4.05
CA LEU A 85 -10.11 -15.51 5.44
C LEU A 85 -10.70 -14.42 6.34
N GLY A 86 -11.72 -14.80 7.11
CA GLY A 86 -12.47 -13.87 7.95
C GLY A 86 -13.63 -13.21 7.22
N TRP A 87 -14.24 -12.23 7.89
CA TRP A 87 -15.38 -11.48 7.34
C TRP A 87 -14.98 -10.73 6.08
N PHE A 88 -15.80 -10.82 5.03
CA PHE A 88 -15.61 -10.04 3.80
C PHE A 88 -16.97 -9.66 3.24
N GLN A 89 -17.19 -8.37 3.01
CA GLN A 89 -18.49 -7.81 2.65
C GLN A 89 -18.35 -6.81 1.51
N VAL A 90 -19.21 -6.95 0.49
CA VAL A 90 -19.22 -6.11 -0.70
C VAL A 90 -20.65 -5.69 -1.01
N ASN A 91 -20.89 -4.38 -1.19
CA ASN A 91 -22.21 -3.80 -1.46
C ASN A 91 -23.30 -4.26 -0.45
N GLY A 92 -22.95 -4.37 0.83
CA GLY A 92 -23.84 -4.83 1.90
C GLY A 92 -24.10 -6.35 1.93
N ILE A 93 -23.48 -7.12 1.03
CA ILE A 93 -23.62 -8.58 0.96
C ILE A 93 -22.40 -9.22 1.63
N GLU A 94 -22.65 -10.00 2.68
CA GLU A 94 -21.61 -10.82 3.31
C GLU A 94 -21.22 -11.96 2.36
N ILE A 95 -19.95 -12.02 1.97
CA ILE A 95 -19.37 -13.07 1.13
C ILE A 95 -18.82 -14.19 2.01
N THR A 96 -18.11 -13.83 3.08
CA THR A 96 -17.61 -14.77 4.09
C THR A 96 -17.90 -14.22 5.49
N PRO A 97 -18.23 -15.11 6.46
CA PRO A 97 -18.52 -14.69 7.82
C PRO A 97 -17.23 -14.39 8.59
N ARG A 98 -17.37 -13.64 9.69
CA ARG A 98 -16.25 -13.40 10.62
C ARG A 98 -15.69 -14.70 11.17
N GLN A 99 -14.39 -14.72 11.39
CA GLN A 99 -13.69 -15.83 12.03
C GLN A 99 -13.10 -15.39 13.37
N ASN A 100 -13.00 -16.30 14.33
CA ASN A 100 -12.30 -16.02 15.57
C ASN A 100 -10.83 -16.41 15.42
N ASN A 101 -9.98 -15.45 15.07
CA ASN A 101 -8.55 -15.68 14.86
C ASN A 101 -7.74 -14.55 15.50
N ARG A 102 -6.71 -14.90 16.27
CA ARG A 102 -5.85 -13.94 16.97
C ARG A 102 -5.00 -13.07 16.04
N LEU A 103 -4.74 -13.52 14.81
CA LEU A 103 -3.99 -12.75 13.80
C LEU A 103 -4.92 -11.95 12.87
N PHE A 104 -6.20 -12.30 12.79
CA PHE A 104 -7.20 -11.56 12.02
C PHE A 104 -8.17 -10.89 13.00
N ASP A 105 -7.67 -9.97 13.81
CA ASP A 105 -8.41 -9.36 14.92
C ASP A 105 -8.99 -7.98 14.58
N GLY A 106 -8.61 -7.39 13.45
CA GLY A 106 -9.06 -6.08 13.00
C GLY A 106 -10.11 -6.14 11.90
N PHE A 107 -10.95 -5.12 11.86
CA PHE A 107 -12.01 -4.96 10.88
C PHE A 107 -11.95 -3.55 10.29
N LEU A 108 -11.93 -3.47 8.97
CA LEU A 108 -12.14 -2.23 8.22
C LEU A 108 -13.56 -2.25 7.69
N SER A 109 -14.35 -1.23 8.02
CA SER A 109 -15.75 -1.10 7.57
C SER A 109 -16.00 0.27 6.97
N ILE A 110 -16.62 0.32 5.80
CA ILE A 110 -17.04 1.55 5.12
C ILE A 110 -18.57 1.53 5.02
N SER A 111 -19.24 2.60 5.47
CA SER A 111 -20.69 2.77 5.32
C SER A 111 -21.06 4.24 5.31
N SER A 112 -21.93 4.66 4.38
CA SER A 112 -22.50 6.01 4.36
C SER A 112 -21.45 7.12 4.46
N GLY A 113 -20.35 6.98 3.70
CA GLY A 113 -19.23 7.92 3.71
C GLY A 113 -18.40 7.96 5.00
N ARG A 114 -18.56 6.97 5.89
CA ARG A 114 -17.76 6.79 7.10
C ARG A 114 -16.87 5.57 6.98
N ILE A 115 -15.70 5.65 7.61
CA ILE A 115 -14.75 4.56 7.71
C ILE A 115 -14.49 4.26 9.19
N ASP A 116 -14.41 2.98 9.52
CA ASP A 116 -14.03 2.50 10.84
C ASP A 116 -12.99 1.42 10.73
N LEU A 117 -12.05 1.46 11.65
CA LEU A 117 -11.00 0.49 11.82
C LEU A 117 -11.00 0.12 13.31
N ASP A 118 -11.51 -1.07 13.64
CA ASP A 118 -11.77 -1.49 15.03
C ASP A 118 -11.64 -3.02 15.16
N PHE A 119 -11.79 -3.56 16.37
CA PHE A 119 -11.81 -5.00 16.67
C PHE A 119 -13.18 -5.66 16.41
N ARG A 120 -14.14 -4.91 15.86
CA ARG A 120 -15.47 -5.41 15.48
C ARG A 120 -15.92 -4.77 14.17
N PRO A 121 -16.64 -5.52 13.31
CA PRO A 121 -17.21 -4.94 12.11
C PRO A 121 -18.35 -3.98 12.46
N ARG A 122 -18.52 -2.93 11.66
CA ARG A 122 -19.70 -2.06 11.75
C ARG A 122 -20.91 -2.80 11.17
N LEU A 123 -22.01 -2.82 11.93
CA LEU A 123 -23.29 -3.31 11.42
C LEU A 123 -23.78 -2.43 10.25
N GLY A 124 -24.24 -3.05 9.17
CA GLY A 124 -24.70 -2.33 7.97
C GLY A 124 -23.56 -1.67 7.18
N ALA A 125 -22.36 -2.25 7.23
CA ALA A 125 -21.28 -1.84 6.33
C ALA A 125 -21.71 -2.00 4.86
N GLU A 126 -21.30 -1.10 3.98
CA GLU A 126 -21.43 -1.31 2.53
C GLU A 126 -20.26 -2.16 2.04
N TYR A 127 -19.05 -1.81 2.47
CA TYR A 127 -17.84 -2.57 2.23
C TYR A 127 -17.16 -2.87 3.55
N GLY A 128 -16.49 -4.01 3.63
CA GLY A 128 -15.59 -4.25 4.74
C GLY A 128 -14.92 -5.60 4.69
N LEU A 129 -13.88 -5.72 5.50
CA LEU A 129 -13.14 -6.95 5.65
C LEU A 129 -12.55 -7.08 7.05
N GLN A 130 -12.35 -8.32 7.45
CA GLN A 130 -11.53 -8.72 8.58
C GLN A 130 -10.12 -8.99 8.07
N SER A 131 -9.13 -8.47 8.77
CA SER A 131 -7.71 -8.72 8.48
C SER A 131 -6.91 -8.52 9.75
N GLY A 132 -5.59 -8.63 9.66
CA GLY A 132 -4.74 -8.27 10.77
C GLY A 132 -3.32 -8.80 10.68
N PRO A 133 -2.59 -8.72 11.79
CA PRO A 133 -3.05 -8.20 13.09
C PRO A 133 -3.33 -6.69 13.07
N MET A 134 -4.11 -6.21 14.04
CA MET A 134 -4.14 -4.80 14.42
C MET A 134 -2.72 -4.38 14.81
N LEU A 135 -2.23 -3.32 14.16
CA LEU A 135 -0.86 -2.83 14.32
C LEU A 135 -0.81 -1.67 15.30
N VAL A 136 -1.75 -0.74 15.18
CA VAL A 136 -1.83 0.47 15.98
C VAL A 136 -3.27 0.62 16.43
N PHE A 137 -3.49 0.97 17.69
CA PHE A 137 -4.81 1.29 18.22
C PHE A 137 -4.72 2.44 19.22
N ASP A 138 -5.59 3.44 19.08
CA ASP A 138 -5.58 4.66 19.91
C ASP A 138 -4.19 5.33 19.97
N ALA A 139 -3.57 5.52 18.80
CA ALA A 139 -2.22 6.08 18.61
C ALA A 139 -1.08 5.30 19.26
N LYS A 140 -1.33 4.06 19.72
CA LYS A 140 -0.32 3.23 20.41
C LYS A 140 0.02 2.02 19.54
N PRO A 141 1.31 1.73 19.34
CA PRO A 141 1.71 0.52 18.64
C PRO A 141 1.37 -0.69 19.51
N LEU A 142 0.70 -1.68 18.93
CA LEU A 142 0.41 -2.92 19.64
C LEU A 142 1.65 -3.81 19.67
N LYS A 143 1.87 -4.47 20.81
CA LYS A 143 2.96 -5.44 20.96
C LYS A 143 2.52 -6.76 20.35
N LEU A 144 3.16 -7.15 19.26
CA LEU A 144 2.90 -8.43 18.59
C LEU A 144 3.95 -9.47 19.00
N THR A 145 3.54 -10.73 19.03
CA THR A 145 4.43 -11.87 19.22
C THR A 145 4.06 -12.89 18.16
N ILE A 146 4.91 -12.98 17.14
CA ILE A 146 4.66 -13.79 15.94
C ILE A 146 5.60 -14.97 15.98
N LYS A 147 5.03 -16.18 15.95
CA LYS A 147 5.80 -17.40 15.80
C LYS A 147 6.29 -17.48 14.35
N ASP A 148 7.56 -17.82 14.18
CA ASP A 148 8.18 -17.99 12.86
C ASP A 148 8.04 -16.74 11.97
N ASP A 149 8.15 -15.54 12.56
CA ASP A 149 8.04 -14.27 11.84
C ASP A 149 9.06 -14.20 10.69
N GLN A 150 8.64 -13.67 9.55
CA GLN A 150 9.43 -13.63 8.33
C GLN A 150 9.44 -12.23 7.73
N PRO A 151 10.56 -11.80 7.13
CA PRO A 151 10.62 -10.55 6.40
C PRO A 151 9.72 -10.62 5.17
N ARG A 152 8.70 -9.75 5.13
CA ARG A 152 7.72 -9.70 4.03
C ARG A 152 7.32 -8.26 3.79
N ARG A 153 7.03 -7.93 2.52
CA ARG A 153 6.34 -6.69 2.17
C ARG A 153 5.05 -6.58 2.99
N ARG A 154 4.85 -5.44 3.64
CA ARG A 154 3.64 -5.15 4.42
C ARG A 154 2.75 -4.20 3.64
N VAL A 155 1.46 -4.48 3.65
CA VAL A 155 0.43 -3.56 3.19
C VAL A 155 -0.43 -3.24 4.41
N VAL A 156 -0.75 -1.98 4.60
CA VAL A 156 -1.41 -1.47 5.81
C VAL A 156 -2.55 -0.56 5.40
N ALA A 157 -3.70 -0.72 6.05
CA ALA A 157 -4.74 0.30 6.07
C ALA A 157 -4.67 1.02 7.42
N ALA A 158 -4.72 2.34 7.41
CA ALA A 158 -4.60 3.16 8.60
C ALA A 158 -5.58 4.34 8.58
N LEU A 159 -6.03 4.73 9.77
CA LEU A 159 -6.81 5.94 10.02
C LEU A 159 -5.98 6.92 10.83
N THR A 160 -5.97 8.17 10.39
CA THR A 160 -5.42 9.31 11.14
C THR A 160 -6.42 9.84 12.17
N GLY A 161 -5.97 10.76 13.02
CA GLY A 161 -6.83 11.41 14.03
C GLY A 161 -7.94 12.30 13.47
N ASP A 162 -7.85 12.70 12.21
CA ASP A 162 -8.87 13.41 11.43
C ASP A 162 -9.70 12.48 10.53
N ASN A 163 -9.71 11.17 10.80
CA ASN A 163 -10.45 10.14 10.08
C ASN A 163 -10.09 10.01 8.58
N GLN A 164 -8.86 10.33 8.22
CA GLN A 164 -8.36 10.13 6.87
C GLN A 164 -7.86 8.69 6.71
N LEU A 165 -8.37 7.98 5.69
CA LEU A 165 -7.91 6.65 5.34
C LEU A 165 -6.63 6.74 4.51
N ILE A 166 -5.62 5.97 4.94
CA ILE A 166 -4.33 5.85 4.29
C ILE A 166 -4.09 4.37 3.99
N PHE A 167 -3.71 4.05 2.76
CA PHE A 167 -3.04 2.78 2.46
C PHE A 167 -1.54 3.01 2.41
N MET A 168 -0.79 2.14 3.05
CA MET A 168 0.67 2.20 3.14
C MET A 168 1.27 0.87 2.73
N VAL A 169 2.41 0.91 2.06
CA VAL A 169 3.25 -0.25 1.76
C VAL A 169 4.63 -0.04 2.34
N ILE A 170 5.21 -1.09 2.92
CA ILE A 170 6.56 -1.09 3.49
C ILE A 170 7.30 -2.31 2.95
N LEU A 171 8.50 -2.12 2.42
CA LEU A 171 9.33 -3.17 1.82
C LEU A 171 10.82 -2.93 2.10
N SER A 172 11.65 -3.94 1.86
CA SER A 172 13.10 -3.77 1.93
C SER A 172 13.66 -3.27 0.58
N PRO A 173 14.75 -2.50 0.58
CA PRO A 173 15.40 -2.03 -0.66
C PRO A 173 15.87 -3.17 -1.58
N GLU A 174 16.18 -4.34 -1.02
CA GLU A 174 16.77 -5.47 -1.74
C GLU A 174 15.71 -6.33 -2.46
N SER A 175 14.44 -6.27 -2.05
CA SER A 175 13.38 -7.07 -2.64
C SER A 175 11.99 -6.46 -2.46
N ASN A 176 11.28 -6.34 -3.58
CA ASN A 176 9.89 -5.86 -3.62
C ASN A 176 8.89 -6.78 -2.92
N TYR A 177 9.28 -7.98 -2.49
CA TYR A 177 8.43 -8.92 -1.76
C TYR A 177 8.86 -9.13 -0.30
N ALA A 178 10.05 -8.62 0.06
CA ALA A 178 10.55 -8.60 1.43
C ALA A 178 10.24 -7.26 2.09
N GLY A 179 10.50 -7.16 3.39
CA GLY A 179 10.17 -6.02 4.21
C GLY A 179 10.34 -6.35 5.69
N PRO A 180 9.80 -5.54 6.58
CA PRO A 180 9.99 -5.73 8.02
C PRO A 180 9.34 -7.03 8.52
N LEU A 181 9.80 -7.48 9.69
CA LEU A 181 9.06 -8.47 10.46
C LEU A 181 7.70 -7.91 10.85
N LEU A 182 6.70 -8.79 10.98
CA LEU A 182 5.36 -8.36 11.33
C LEU A 182 5.36 -7.76 12.75
N ALA A 183 6.17 -8.31 13.65
CA ALA A 183 6.35 -7.82 15.01
C ALA A 183 6.93 -6.39 15.10
N GLU A 184 7.67 -5.94 14.09
CA GLU A 184 8.27 -4.60 14.03
C GLU A 184 7.35 -3.55 13.41
N THR A 185 6.42 -4.01 12.58
CA THR A 185 5.52 -3.17 11.77
C THR A 185 4.71 -2.15 12.59
N PRO A 186 4.16 -2.47 13.79
CA PRO A 186 3.47 -1.48 14.64
C PRO A 186 4.24 -0.19 14.89
N LYS A 187 5.54 -0.29 15.21
CA LYS A 187 6.38 0.88 15.50
C LYS A 187 6.76 1.62 14.23
N LEU A 188 7.04 0.89 13.15
CA LEU A 188 7.39 1.48 11.86
C LEU A 188 6.24 2.33 11.30
N VAL A 189 4.99 1.84 11.36
CA VAL A 189 3.81 2.58 10.89
C VAL A 189 3.68 3.94 11.57
N LEU A 190 3.82 3.99 12.91
CA LEU A 190 3.77 5.25 13.65
C LEU A 190 5.00 6.13 13.43
N GLY A 191 6.18 5.53 13.26
CA GLY A 191 7.41 6.26 12.94
C GLY A 191 7.33 6.96 11.58
N ILE A 192 6.75 6.28 10.59
CA ILE A 192 6.53 6.81 9.23
C ILE A 192 5.47 7.92 9.25
N ASN A 193 4.36 7.70 9.97
CA ASN A 193 3.29 8.68 10.04
C ASN A 193 2.70 8.78 11.46
N PRO A 194 3.14 9.78 12.27
CA PRO A 194 2.72 9.94 13.65
C PRO A 194 1.27 10.43 13.79
N LYS A 195 0.59 10.80 12.70
CA LYS A 195 -0.83 11.18 12.72
C LYS A 195 -1.76 9.96 12.79
N ILE A 196 -1.24 8.76 12.49
CA ILE A 196 -2.01 7.51 12.52
C ILE A 196 -2.49 7.23 13.95
N LYS A 197 -3.78 6.95 14.08
CA LYS A 197 -4.44 6.54 15.32
C LYS A 197 -4.73 5.05 15.35
N THR A 198 -5.11 4.48 14.22
CA THR A 198 -5.43 3.06 14.14
C THR A 198 -4.91 2.49 12.83
N ALA A 199 -4.37 1.28 12.84
CA ALA A 199 -3.86 0.63 11.64
C ALA A 199 -3.99 -0.89 11.72
N ILE A 200 -4.33 -1.53 10.62
CA ILE A 200 -4.35 -2.99 10.46
C ILE A 200 -3.42 -3.42 9.34
N ASN A 201 -2.80 -4.57 9.52
CA ASN A 201 -2.11 -5.25 8.44
C ASN A 201 -3.12 -5.86 7.45
N LEU A 202 -2.84 -5.71 6.16
CA LEU A 202 -3.53 -6.32 5.02
C LEU A 202 -2.70 -7.45 4.43
N ASP A 203 -3.19 -8.09 3.36
CA ASP A 203 -2.45 -9.13 2.68
C ASP A 203 -1.18 -8.56 2.04
N GLY A 204 -0.05 -9.22 2.35
CA GLY A 204 1.32 -8.77 2.10
C GLY A 204 2.13 -9.80 1.31
N GLY A 205 3.45 -9.67 1.32
CA GLY A 205 4.36 -10.63 0.67
C GLY A 205 4.06 -10.86 -0.82
N SER A 206 4.09 -12.11 -1.27
CA SER A 206 3.93 -12.49 -2.68
C SER A 206 2.51 -12.34 -3.22
N ALA A 207 1.48 -12.34 -2.35
CA ALA A 207 0.07 -12.25 -2.72
C ALA A 207 -0.50 -10.84 -2.52
N SER A 208 0.34 -9.82 -2.66
CA SER A 208 -0.04 -8.43 -2.46
C SER A 208 0.24 -7.55 -3.67
N ALA A 209 -0.48 -6.46 -3.80
CA ALA A 209 -0.25 -5.46 -4.83
C ALA A 209 -0.43 -4.06 -4.24
N PHE A 210 0.32 -3.10 -4.76
CA PHE A 210 0.18 -1.70 -4.44
C PHE A 210 0.55 -0.87 -5.66
N ILE A 211 -0.47 -0.32 -6.32
CA ILE A 211 -0.32 0.41 -7.57
C ILE A 211 -0.97 1.78 -7.41
N SER A 212 -0.21 2.84 -7.65
CA SER A 212 -0.66 4.22 -7.73
C SER A 212 -0.14 4.86 -9.02
N ARG A 213 -0.16 6.19 -9.11
CA ARG A 213 0.47 6.93 -10.21
C ARG A 213 1.98 6.68 -10.26
N ASP A 214 2.62 6.70 -9.10
CA ASP A 214 4.08 6.72 -9.00
C ASP A 214 4.67 5.38 -8.50
N ILE A 215 3.85 4.53 -7.86
CA ILE A 215 4.27 3.24 -7.31
C ILE A 215 3.61 2.12 -8.13
N THR A 216 4.38 1.11 -8.54
CA THR A 216 3.82 -0.12 -9.14
C THR A 216 4.50 -1.34 -8.52
N LEU A 217 3.87 -1.89 -7.49
CA LEU A 217 4.28 -3.12 -6.83
C LEU A 217 3.27 -4.22 -7.19
N LYS A 218 3.73 -5.19 -7.96
CA LYS A 218 2.92 -6.31 -8.44
C LYS A 218 2.96 -7.46 -7.45
N GLU A 219 1.95 -8.29 -7.55
CA GLU A 219 1.85 -9.60 -6.94
C GLU A 219 2.62 -10.64 -7.77
N TYR A 220 3.16 -11.65 -7.08
CA TYR A 220 3.65 -12.87 -7.73
C TYR A 220 2.53 -13.91 -7.84
N SER A 221 1.66 -13.97 -6.83
CA SER A 221 0.45 -14.80 -6.81
C SER A 221 -0.79 -13.91 -6.83
N PRO A 222 -1.87 -14.26 -7.55
CA PRO A 222 -3.05 -13.40 -7.68
C PRO A 222 -3.61 -12.96 -6.32
N ILE A 223 -3.89 -11.66 -6.16
CA ILE A 223 -4.48 -11.11 -4.93
C ILE A 223 -5.91 -11.63 -4.73
N GLY A 224 -6.31 -11.88 -3.47
CA GLY A 224 -7.64 -12.42 -3.15
C GLY A 224 -8.76 -11.38 -3.19
N GLY A 225 -8.59 -10.30 -2.43
CA GLY A 225 -9.43 -9.11 -2.48
C GLY A 225 -8.60 -7.87 -2.77
N TYR A 226 -9.25 -6.79 -3.21
CA TYR A 226 -8.56 -5.53 -3.49
C TYR A 226 -9.45 -4.31 -3.29
N PHE A 227 -8.82 -3.23 -2.85
CA PHE A 227 -9.40 -1.89 -2.88
C PHE A 227 -9.06 -1.22 -4.21
N CYS A 228 -10.05 -0.57 -4.81
CA CYS A 228 -9.92 0.24 -6.00
C CYS A 228 -10.38 1.66 -5.68
N TYR A 229 -9.50 2.64 -5.85
CA TYR A 229 -9.82 4.06 -5.67
C TYR A 229 -9.68 4.76 -7.03
N THR A 230 -10.76 5.33 -7.54
CA THR A 230 -10.87 5.83 -8.93
C THR A 230 -10.56 7.32 -9.08
N LYS A 231 -10.24 8.02 -7.99
CA LYS A 231 -9.96 9.45 -7.94
C LYS A 231 -8.71 9.69 -7.10
N LEU A 232 -7.94 10.75 -7.36
CA LEU A 232 -6.85 11.23 -6.50
C LEU A 232 -7.05 12.73 -6.28
#